data_AF-A0A6J1UX56-F1
#
_entry.id   AF-A0A6J1UX56-F1
#
_cell.length_a   1.000
_cell.length_b   1.000
_cell.length_c   1.000
_cell.angle_alpha   90.00
_cell.angle_beta   90.00
_cell.angle_gamma   90.00
#
_symmetry.space_group_name_H-M   'P 1'
#
loop_
_entity.id
_entity.type
_entity.pdbx_description
1 polymer ?
#
loop_
_entity_poly.entity_id
_entity_poly.type
_entity_poly.pdbx_seq_one_letter_code
_entity_poly.pdbx_strand_id
1 'polypeptide(L)' 'MNIIHLVRDHWPMALCPLGFLVGWYFDKQHDEKLAIFRNKSKLYQRELKPGEDALWK' A
#
# COMPACT_ATOMS: atom_id res chain seq x y z
N MET A 1 35.50 -12.12 0.71
CA MET A 1 34.27 -12.48 -0.03
C MET A 1 33.94 -11.31 -0.96
N ASN A 2 33.99 -11.50 -2.27
CA ASN A 2 33.80 -10.41 -3.24
C ASN A 2 32.30 -10.06 -3.33
N ILE A 3 31.93 -8.78 -3.16
CA ILE A 3 30.52 -8.30 -3.16
C ILE A 3 29.81 -8.70 -4.46
N ILE A 4 30.55 -8.76 -5.56
CA ILE A 4 30.08 -9.16 -6.90
C ILE A 4 29.52 -10.59 -6.91
N HIS A 5 30.14 -11.53 -6.18
CA HIS A 5 29.66 -12.91 -6.09
C HIS A 5 28.40 -13.01 -5.22
N LEU A 6 28.35 -12.26 -4.12
CA LEU A 6 27.18 -12.22 -3.25
C LEU A 6 25.93 -11.75 -4.01
N VAL A 7 26.05 -10.66 -4.77
CA VAL A 7 24.94 -10.11 -5.57
C VAL A 7 24.52 -11.10 -6.66
N ARG A 8 25.47 -11.74 -7.36
CA ARG A 8 25.14 -12.72 -8.40
C ARG A 8 24.37 -13.94 -7.89
N ASP A 9 24.65 -14.36 -6.66
CA ASP A 9 24.06 -15.59 -6.12
C ASP A 9 22.78 -15.31 -5.30
N HIS A 10 22.65 -14.12 -4.69
CA HIS A 10 21.54 -13.81 -3.76
C HIS A 10 20.52 -12.78 -4.30
N TRP A 11 20.72 -12.19 -5.48
CA TRP A 11 19.74 -11.26 -6.06
C TRP A 11 18.31 -11.82 -6.20
N PRO A 12 18.06 -13.13 -6.44
CA PRO A 12 16.69 -13.62 -6.58
C PRO A 12 15.90 -13.53 -5.27
N MET A 13 16.60 -13.59 -4.12
CA MET A 13 15.95 -13.48 -2.81
C MET A 13 15.34 -12.09 -2.59
N ALA A 14 15.86 -11.06 -3.25
CA ALA A 14 15.31 -9.71 -3.19
C ALA A 14 14.05 -9.53 -4.05
N LEU A 15 13.78 -10.43 -5.00
CA LEU A 15 12.62 -10.32 -5.91
C LEU A 15 11.28 -10.46 -5.17
N CYS A 16 11.18 -11.39 -4.21
CA CYS A 16 9.95 -11.58 -3.45
C CYS A 16 9.59 -10.35 -2.60
N PRO A 17 10.49 -9.80 -1.76
CA PRO A 17 10.20 -8.57 -1.01
C PRO A 17 9.88 -7.38 -1.91
N LEU A 18 10.59 -7.22 -3.03
CA LEU A 18 10.31 -6.15 -3.99
C LEU A 18 8.95 -6.32 -4.66
N GLY A 19 8.59 -7.54 -5.06
CA GLY A 19 7.28 -7.85 -5.63
C GLY A 19 6.14 -7.58 -4.64
N PHE A 20 6.34 -7.90 -3.36
CA PHE A 20 5.38 -7.59 -2.31
C PHE A 20 5.18 -6.08 -2.15
N LEU A 21 6.26 -5.30 -2.11
CA LEU A 21 6.17 -3.84 -2.00
C LEU A 21 5.45 -3.22 -3.20
N VAL A 22 5.71 -3.73 -4.40
CA VAL A 22 5.04 -3.30 -5.63
C VAL A 22 3.54 -3.66 -5.58
N GLY A 23 3.20 -4.87 -5.15
CA GLY A 23 1.80 -5.28 -4.99
C GLY A 23 1.06 -4.39 -3.99
N TRP A 24 1.64 -4.18 -2.80
CA TRP A 24 1.07 -3.30 -1.78
C TRP A 24 0.86 -1.87 -2.28
N TYR A 25 1.79 -1.35 -3.08
CA TYR A 25 1.65 -0.02 -3.69
C TYR A 25 0.46 0.04 -4.65
N PHE A 26 0.27 -0.98 -5.49
CA PHE A 26 -0.87 -1.03 -6.40
C PHE A 26 -2.20 -1.19 -5.66
N ASP A 27 -2.25 -2.03 -4.62
CA ASP A 27 -3.45 -2.19 -3.79
C ASP A 27 -3.86 -0.85 -3.17
N LYS A 28 -2.89 -0.10 -2.62
CA LYS A 28 -3.15 1.23 -2.07
C LYS A 28 -3.72 2.21 -3.11
N GLN A 29 -3.18 2.21 -4.34
CA GLN A 29 -3.73 3.03 -5.42
C GLN A 29 -5.14 2.60 -5.82
N HIS A 30 -5.45 1.31 -5.73
CA HIS A 30 -6.79 0.80 -6.02
C HIS A 30 -7.79 1.20 -4.94
N ASP A 31 -7.42 1.13 -3.67
CA ASP A 31 -8.26 1.56 -2.55
C ASP A 31 -8.61 3.06 -2.65
N GLU A 32 -7.64 3.91 -3.02
CA GLU A 32 -7.89 5.34 -3.26
C GLU A 32 -8.91 5.58 -4.38
N LYS A 33 -8.88 4.79 -5.46
CA LYS A 33 -9.87 4.87 -6.55
C LYS A 33 -11.25 4.39 -6.12
N LEU A 34 -11.33 3.43 -5.19
CA LEU A 34 -12.58 2.87 -4.68
C LEU A 34 -13.18 3.68 -3.52
N ALA A 35 -12.51 4.74 -3.06
CA ALA A 35 -12.93 5.56 -1.93
C ALA A 35 -14.13 6.50 -2.22
N ILE A 36 -14.82 6.39 -3.37
CA ILE A 36 -15.94 7.26 -3.77
C ILE A 36 -17.11 7.24 -2.75
N PHE A 37 -17.34 6.07 -2.13
CA PHE A 37 -18.38 5.86 -1.11
C PHE A 37 -17.88 6.03 0.33
N ARG A 38 -16.66 6.54 0.53
CA ARG A 38 -16.13 6.82 1.87
C ARG A 38 -17.00 7.87 2.56
N ASN A 39 -17.43 7.56 3.78
CA ASN A 39 -18.31 8.39 4.61
C ASN A 39 -19.72 8.66 4.05
N LYS A 40 -20.17 7.85 3.09
CA LYS A 40 -21.53 7.95 2.50
C LYS A 40 -22.43 6.76 2.81
N SER A 41 -21.91 5.74 3.47
CA SER A 41 -22.69 4.56 3.84
C SER A 41 -23.58 4.87 5.05
N LYS A 42 -24.85 4.47 5.01
CA LYS A 42 -25.82 4.74 6.11
C LYS A 42 -25.36 4.22 7.47
N LEU A 43 -24.50 3.19 7.50
CA LEU A 43 -24.00 2.58 8.72
C LEU A 43 -22.81 3.33 9.34
N TYR A 44 -21.92 3.91 8.51
CA TYR A 44 -20.65 4.49 8.97
C TYR A 44 -20.52 6.00 8.70
N GLN A 45 -21.57 6.63 8.20
CA GLN A 45 -21.59 8.07 7.98
C GLN A 45 -21.50 8.82 9.31
N ARG A 46 -20.51 9.70 9.44
CA ARG A 46 -20.32 10.57 10.60
C ARG A 46 -19.70 11.90 10.19
N GLU A 47 -19.86 12.89 11.06
CA GLU A 47 -19.10 14.14 10.97
C GLU A 47 -17.60 13.87 11.15
N LEU A 48 -16.77 14.51 10.34
CA LEU A 48 -15.31 14.41 10.41
C LEU A 48 -14.82 15.22 11.62
N LYS A 49 -13.83 14.68 12.33
CA LYS A 49 -13.19 15.42 13.42
C LYS A 49 -12.37 16.58 12.83
N PRO A 50 -12.19 17.69 13.56
CA PRO A 50 -11.32 18.77 13.09
C PRO A 50 -9.90 18.24 12.84
N GLY A 51 -9.41 18.39 11.61
CA GLY A 51 -8.11 17.87 11.15
C GLY A 51 -8.12 16.47 10.55
N GLU A 52 -9.29 15.83 10.41
CA GLU A 52 -9.44 14.53 9.74
C GLU A 52 -9.91 14.73 8.29
N ASP A 53 -9.06 14.39 7.31
CA ASP A 53 -9.41 14.51 5.88
C ASP A 53 -10.35 13.38 5.40
N ALA A 54 -10.25 12.22 6.06
CA ALA A 54 -10.87 10.97 5.62
C ALA A 54 -11.05 9.99 6.78
N LEU A 55 -12.10 9.17 6.73
CA LEU A 55 -12.33 8.07 7.68
C LEU A 55 -11.21 7.02 7.68
N TRP A 56 -10.70 6.69 6.49
CA TRP A 56 -9.64 5.72 6.25
C TRP A 56 -8.92 6.03 4.93
N LYS A 57 -7.69 5.54 4.81
CA LYS A 57 -6.75 5.78 3.69
C LYS A 57 -6.40 4.47 3.03
#